data_AF-A0A537XA73-F1
#
_entry.id   AF-A0A537XA73-F1
#
_cell.length_a   1.000
_cell.length_b   1.000
_cell.length_c   1.000
_cell.angle_alpha   90.00
_cell.angle_beta   90.00
_cell.angle_gamma   90.00
#
_symmetry.space_group_name_H-M   'P 1'
#
loop_
_entity.id
_entity.type
_entity.pdbx_description
1 polymer ?
#
loop_
_entity_poly.entity_id
_entity_poly.type
_entity_poly.pdbx_seq_one_letter_code
_entity_poly.pdbx_strand_id
1 'polypeptide(L)'
;MSAPYDLHLDRRSVPGRVLLRATSSVNNYGSGPIELRARRARGPHMRVWQVIYDSRQRAHLFATRGRLDLKRVSGYRYDEPGVGTAYYWKFHNAAAFEVWSLDAQMKATALVRTGPKLDYCLRDLFRTLPSGASPEHRIYPGCNQDPGARRDRLGTSAGWSDVYPYGYPEQWVDVTGLRGRFAFVHIADPRHLLNESKPNDNISETLVSLPSGRVFGHRVGLARP
;
A
#
# COMPACT_ATOMS: atom_id res chain seq x y z
N MET A 1 -3.18 -4.97 8.22
CA MET A 1 -2.15 -5.06 7.14
C MET A 1 -0.89 -5.81 7.60
N SER A 2 0.09 -6.08 6.71
CA SER A 2 1.39 -6.71 7.11
C SER A 2 2.50 -5.68 7.27
N ALA A 3 3.39 -5.93 8.25
CA ALA A 3 4.63 -5.19 8.42
C ALA A 3 5.51 -5.28 7.15
N PRO A 4 6.25 -4.21 6.79
CA PRO A 4 7.19 -4.24 5.66
C PRO A 4 8.20 -5.37 5.81
N TYR A 5 8.42 -6.15 4.77
CA TYR A 5 9.36 -7.29 4.81
C TYR A 5 10.26 -7.29 3.60
N ASP A 6 11.25 -8.19 3.57
CA ASP A 6 12.20 -8.29 2.45
C ASP A 6 12.98 -6.98 2.23
N LEU A 7 13.51 -6.42 3.33
CA LEU A 7 14.15 -5.11 3.34
C LEU A 7 15.51 -5.14 2.64
N HIS A 8 15.74 -4.17 1.75
CA HIS A 8 16.98 -4.05 0.99
C HIS A 8 17.53 -2.63 1.03
N LEU A 9 18.84 -2.48 1.23
CA LEU A 9 19.51 -1.18 1.08
C LEU A 9 19.97 -1.01 -0.35
N ASP A 10 19.25 -0.16 -1.09
CA ASP A 10 19.59 0.22 -2.44
C ASP A 10 20.48 1.46 -2.44
N ARG A 11 21.69 1.28 -2.97
CA ARG A 11 22.70 2.34 -3.14
C ARG A 11 23.01 2.63 -4.61
N ARG A 12 22.24 2.04 -5.53
CA ARG A 12 22.52 2.02 -6.97
C ARG A 12 21.51 2.81 -7.79
N SER A 13 20.24 2.85 -7.38
CA SER A 13 19.20 3.48 -8.19
C SER A 13 19.31 5.00 -8.27
N VAL A 14 19.79 5.64 -7.20
CA VAL A 14 19.92 7.10 -7.14
C VAL A 14 21.34 7.44 -6.63
N PRO A 15 22.18 8.08 -7.45
CA PRO A 15 23.55 8.43 -7.05
C PRO A 15 23.59 9.22 -5.73
N GLY A 16 24.45 8.80 -4.81
CA GLY A 16 24.63 9.45 -3.51
C GLY A 16 23.52 9.21 -2.49
N ARG A 17 22.51 8.37 -2.81
CA ARG A 17 21.42 8.05 -1.88
C ARG A 17 21.48 6.60 -1.40
N VAL A 18 20.92 6.38 -0.21
CA VAL A 18 20.62 5.05 0.33
C VAL A 18 19.12 4.94 0.51
N LEU A 19 18.48 4.12 -0.31
CA LEU A 19 17.04 3.87 -0.27
C LEU A 19 16.80 2.56 0.48
N LEU A 20 16.07 2.61 1.58
CA LEU A 20 15.59 1.41 2.25
C LEU A 20 14.34 0.94 1.52
N ARG A 21 14.46 -0.14 0.75
CA ARG A 21 13.37 -0.78 0.02
C ARG A 21 12.67 -1.81 0.89
N ALA A 22 11.39 -2.05 0.63
CA ALA A 22 10.63 -3.10 1.30
C ALA A 22 9.49 -3.61 0.42
N THR A 23 9.15 -4.89 0.59
CA THR A 23 7.91 -5.46 0.10
C THR A 23 6.76 -4.97 0.99
N SER A 24 5.70 -4.47 0.35
CA SER A 24 4.47 -4.00 1.00
C SER A 24 3.31 -4.96 0.75
N SER A 25 2.43 -5.12 1.74
CA SER A 25 1.21 -5.92 1.62
C SER A 25 0.03 -5.21 2.29
N VAL A 26 -0.94 -4.78 1.48
CA VAL A 26 -2.23 -4.25 1.95
C VAL A 26 -3.22 -5.42 1.92
N ASN A 27 -3.74 -5.78 3.08
CA ASN A 27 -4.52 -7.02 3.25
C ASN A 27 -5.97 -6.70 3.56
N ASN A 28 -6.90 -7.43 2.96
CA ASN A 28 -8.28 -7.39 3.39
C ASN A 28 -8.59 -8.58 4.30
N TYR A 29 -8.64 -8.32 5.61
CA TYR A 29 -9.07 -9.28 6.63
C TYR A 29 -10.49 -9.02 7.14
N GLY A 30 -11.21 -8.08 6.51
CA GLY A 30 -12.62 -7.82 6.79
C GLY A 30 -13.53 -8.93 6.28
N SER A 31 -14.81 -8.87 6.69
CA SER A 31 -15.83 -9.85 6.29
C SER A 31 -16.37 -9.66 4.87
N GLY A 32 -15.98 -8.58 4.19
CA GLY A 32 -16.42 -8.24 2.84
C GLY A 32 -15.30 -7.59 2.04
N PRO A 33 -15.47 -7.44 0.72
CA PRO A 33 -14.46 -6.80 -0.12
C PRO A 33 -14.33 -5.32 0.22
N ILE A 34 -13.12 -4.78 0.05
CA ILE A 34 -12.99 -3.36 -0.26
C ILE A 34 -13.34 -3.25 -1.75
N GLU A 35 -14.53 -2.77 -2.10
CA GLU A 35 -14.90 -2.48 -3.49
C GLU A 35 -15.02 -0.97 -3.70
N LEU A 36 -14.34 -0.48 -4.73
CA LEU A 36 -14.40 0.92 -5.15
C LEU A 36 -14.99 1.00 -6.56
N ARG A 37 -16.01 1.85 -6.73
CA ARG A 37 -16.54 2.24 -8.03
C ARG A 37 -16.11 3.65 -8.33
N ALA A 38 -15.47 3.84 -9.48
CA ALA A 38 -14.94 5.12 -9.87
C ALA A 38 -15.60 5.64 -11.14
N ARG A 39 -15.77 6.96 -11.24
CA ARG A 39 -16.30 7.61 -12.44
C ARG A 39 -15.69 9.01 -12.61
N ARG A 40 -15.41 9.39 -13.85
CA ARG A 40 -15.14 10.78 -14.22
C ARG A 40 -16.04 11.26 -15.34
N ALA A 41 -16.43 12.54 -15.27
CA ALA A 41 -17.14 13.22 -16.34
C ALA A 41 -16.19 14.06 -17.21
N ARG A 42 -15.30 14.82 -16.57
CA ARG A 42 -14.22 15.63 -17.14
C ARG A 42 -13.04 15.63 -16.17
N GLY A 43 -11.86 16.02 -16.65
CA GLY A 43 -10.65 16.17 -15.82
C GLY A 43 -9.80 14.90 -15.67
N PRO A 44 -8.66 15.00 -14.95
CA PRO A 44 -7.64 13.96 -14.93
C PRO A 44 -7.84 12.87 -13.87
N HIS A 45 -8.85 13.00 -12.99
CA HIS A 45 -9.08 12.10 -11.85
C HIS A 45 -10.49 11.50 -11.88
N MET A 46 -10.67 10.33 -11.27
CA MET A 46 -11.99 9.75 -11.03
C MET A 46 -12.46 9.97 -9.59
N ARG A 47 -13.73 10.34 -9.42
CA ARG A 47 -14.39 10.31 -8.10
C ARG A 47 -14.67 8.87 -7.72
N VAL A 48 -14.53 8.55 -6.44
CA VAL A 48 -14.68 7.19 -5.92
C VAL A 48 -15.89 7.11 -4.98
N TRP A 49 -16.62 6.01 -5.11
CA TRP A 49 -17.59 5.54 -4.14
C TRP A 49 -17.13 4.18 -3.63
N GLN A 50 -17.17 3.98 -2.33
CA GLN A 50 -16.98 2.67 -1.73
C GLN A 50 -18.31 1.91 -1.77
N VAL A 51 -18.26 0.63 -2.09
CA VAL A 51 -19.42 -0.26 -2.04
C VAL A 51 -19.32 -1.10 -0.78
N ILE A 52 -20.38 -1.07 0.04
CA ILE A 52 -20.53 -1.91 1.22
C ILE A 52 -21.74 -2.80 1.02
N TYR A 53 -21.57 -4.10 1.27
CA TYR A 53 -22.63 -5.09 1.15
C TYR A 53 -23.27 -5.32 2.52
N ASP A 54 -24.60 -5.28 2.59
CA ASP A 54 -25.32 -5.64 3.80
C ASP A 54 -25.42 -7.16 3.99
N SER A 55 -26.02 -7.61 5.10
CA SER A 55 -26.19 -9.04 5.40
C SER A 55 -27.02 -9.81 4.37
N ARG A 56 -27.81 -9.11 3.54
CA ARG A 56 -28.58 -9.67 2.42
C ARG A 56 -27.85 -9.53 1.09
N GLN A 57 -26.55 -9.22 1.11
CA GLN A 57 -25.71 -9.00 -0.06
C GLN A 57 -26.17 -7.85 -0.96
N ARG A 58 -26.95 -6.89 -0.43
CA ARG A 58 -27.31 -5.69 -1.20
C ARG A 58 -26.19 -4.67 -1.11
N ALA A 59 -25.83 -4.12 -2.27
CA ALA A 59 -24.77 -3.13 -2.41
C ALA A 59 -25.26 -1.72 -2.06
N HIS A 60 -24.53 -1.03 -1.19
CA HIS A 60 -24.76 0.36 -0.80
C HIS A 60 -23.54 1.19 -1.17
N LEU A 61 -23.76 2.32 -1.86
CA LEU A 61 -22.68 3.20 -2.31
C LEU A 61 -22.48 4.36 -1.34
N PHE A 62 -21.26 4.50 -0.83
CA PHE A 62 -20.84 5.58 0.05
C PHE A 62 -19.86 6.47 -0.70
N ALA A 63 -20.16 7.77 -0.77
CA ALA A 63 -19.23 8.73 -1.35
C ALA A 63 -17.98 8.84 -0.47
N THR A 64 -16.79 8.85 -1.08
CA THR A 64 -15.53 9.06 -0.37
C THR A 64 -14.86 10.36 -0.81
N ARG A 65 -13.88 10.81 -0.03
CA ARG A 65 -12.96 11.88 -0.44
C ARG A 65 -11.79 11.34 -1.30
N GLY A 66 -11.75 10.02 -1.52
CA GLY A 66 -10.73 9.37 -2.34
C GLY A 66 -10.95 9.59 -3.83
N ARG A 67 -9.89 9.32 -4.59
CA ARG A 67 -9.89 9.46 -6.06
C ARG A 67 -9.02 8.39 -6.71
N LEU A 68 -9.29 8.12 -7.99
CA LEU A 68 -8.33 7.41 -8.83
C LEU A 68 -7.54 8.39 -9.68
N ASP A 69 -6.22 8.21 -9.70
CA ASP A 69 -5.28 8.98 -10.50
C ASP A 69 -4.64 8.07 -11.55
N LEU A 70 -4.48 8.58 -12.77
CA LEU A 70 -3.74 7.87 -13.81
C LEU A 70 -2.25 8.00 -13.53
N LYS A 71 -1.68 6.97 -12.89
CA LYS A 71 -0.28 6.96 -12.50
C LYS A 71 0.59 6.37 -13.59
N ARG A 72 1.60 7.11 -14.03
CA ARG A 72 2.72 6.58 -14.82
C ARG A 72 3.62 5.76 -13.90
N VAL A 73 3.79 4.48 -14.19
CA VAL A 73 4.69 3.59 -13.46
C VAL A 73 5.86 3.24 -14.36
N SER A 74 7.07 3.57 -13.91
CA SER A 74 8.30 3.19 -14.61
C SER A 74 8.41 1.66 -14.72
N GLY A 75 8.92 1.18 -15.85
CA GLY A 75 9.24 -0.24 -16.01
C GLY A 75 10.45 -0.70 -15.21
N TYR A 76 11.22 0.21 -14.63
CA TYR A 76 12.38 -0.09 -13.81
C TYR A 76 12.01 -0.97 -12.61
N ARG A 77 12.78 -2.02 -12.39
CA ARG A 77 12.72 -2.85 -11.19
C ARG A 77 14.12 -2.94 -10.58
N TYR A 78 14.22 -2.74 -9.27
CA TYR A 78 15.49 -2.93 -8.58
C TYR A 78 15.75 -4.44 -8.46
N ASP A 79 16.93 -4.87 -8.93
CA ASP A 79 17.37 -6.26 -8.98
C ASP A 79 16.47 -7.24 -9.76
N GLU A 80 15.62 -6.72 -10.63
CA GLU A 80 14.84 -7.54 -11.57
C GLU A 80 14.90 -6.92 -12.98
N PRO A 81 14.65 -7.71 -14.04
CA PRO A 81 14.47 -7.18 -15.38
C PRO A 81 13.34 -6.14 -15.44
N GLY A 82 13.56 -5.09 -16.23
CA GLY A 82 12.55 -4.07 -16.47
C GLY A 82 11.38 -4.62 -17.30
N VAL A 83 10.17 -4.14 -17.01
CA VAL A 83 8.91 -4.65 -17.62
C VAL A 83 8.19 -3.63 -18.50
N GLY A 84 8.89 -2.59 -18.93
CA GLY A 84 8.30 -1.48 -19.72
C GLY A 84 7.48 -0.51 -18.87
N THR A 85 7.42 0.75 -19.30
CA THR A 85 6.64 1.79 -18.59
C THR A 85 5.18 1.73 -19.04
N ALA A 86 4.26 1.80 -18.08
CA ALA A 86 2.82 1.82 -18.36
C ALA A 86 2.07 2.79 -17.44
N TYR A 87 0.83 3.10 -17.79
CA TYR A 87 -0.07 3.90 -16.98
C TYR A 87 -1.13 2.99 -16.33
N TYR A 88 -1.54 3.35 -15.11
CA TYR A 88 -2.55 2.60 -14.35
C TYR A 88 -3.44 3.57 -13.58
N TRP A 89 -4.76 3.37 -13.63
CA TRP A 89 -5.68 4.02 -12.70
C TRP A 89 -5.49 3.41 -11.32
N LYS A 90 -5.00 4.18 -10.36
CA LYS A 90 -4.70 3.73 -8.99
C LYS A 90 -5.44 4.55 -7.95
N PHE A 91 -5.81 3.92 -6.84
CA PHE A 91 -6.37 4.64 -5.70
C PHE A 91 -5.28 5.48 -5.04
N HIS A 92 -5.51 6.79 -4.97
CA HIS A 92 -4.53 7.74 -4.45
C HIS A 92 -4.53 7.78 -2.92
N ASN A 93 -3.33 7.82 -2.31
CA ASN A 93 -3.12 7.71 -0.86
C ASN A 93 -3.73 6.44 -0.24
N ALA A 94 -3.61 5.31 -0.95
CA ALA A 94 -4.04 4.01 -0.44
C ALA A 94 -3.17 3.51 0.71
N ALA A 95 -1.89 3.84 0.70
CA ALA A 95 -0.96 3.53 1.77
C ALA A 95 0.18 4.55 1.86
N ALA A 96 0.98 4.50 2.91
CA ALA A 96 2.18 5.32 3.06
C ALA A 96 3.32 4.52 3.69
N PHE A 97 4.55 4.83 3.26
CA PHE A 97 5.78 4.41 3.93
C PHE A 97 6.38 5.56 4.71
N GLU A 98 6.81 5.26 5.93
CA GLU A 98 7.40 6.24 6.84
C GLU A 98 8.57 5.61 7.60
N VAL A 99 9.51 6.44 8.05
CA VAL A 99 10.59 6.06 8.95
C VAL A 99 10.50 6.92 10.20
N TRP A 100 10.48 6.25 11.35
CA TRP A 100 10.31 6.88 12.66
C TRP A 100 11.50 6.61 13.58
N SER A 101 11.84 7.59 14.41
CA SER A 101 12.77 7.40 15.53
C SER A 101 12.13 6.52 16.60
N LEU A 102 12.97 5.88 17.42
CA LEU A 102 12.54 5.02 18.51
C LEU A 102 13.00 5.56 19.87
N ASP A 103 12.19 5.39 20.90
CA ASP A 103 12.61 5.56 22.30
C ASP A 103 13.35 4.33 22.85
N ALA A 104 13.70 4.37 24.14
CA ALA A 104 14.40 3.28 24.83
C ALA A 104 13.55 1.98 24.92
N GLN A 105 12.23 2.10 24.84
CA GLN A 105 11.26 0.99 24.83
C GLN A 105 10.93 0.54 23.40
N MET A 106 11.67 1.03 22.40
CA MET A 106 11.49 0.72 21.00
C MET A 106 10.12 1.14 20.46
N LYS A 107 9.49 2.18 21.00
CA LYS A 107 8.25 2.76 20.46
C LYS A 107 8.58 3.88 19.47
N ALA A 108 7.85 3.96 18.37
CA ALA A 108 7.95 5.07 17.42
C ALA A 108 7.58 6.40 18.10
N THR A 109 8.40 7.44 17.92
CA THR A 109 8.24 8.73 18.62
C THR A 109 8.17 9.94 17.71
N ALA A 110 9.01 10.03 16.67
CA ALA A 110 8.99 11.16 15.74
C ALA A 110 9.19 10.68 14.31
N LEU A 111 8.40 11.25 13.40
CA LEU A 111 8.53 11.03 11.96
C LEU A 111 9.85 11.64 11.47
N VAL A 112 10.69 10.81 10.86
CA VAL A 112 12.01 11.21 10.35
C VAL A 112 11.95 11.38 8.83
N ARG A 113 11.35 10.44 8.10
CA ARG A 113 11.24 10.46 6.62
C ARG A 113 9.96 9.81 6.13
N THR A 114 9.56 10.15 4.91
CA THR A 114 8.42 9.53 4.19
C THR A 114 8.89 8.98 2.85
N GLY A 115 8.23 7.94 2.35
CA GLY A 115 8.47 7.35 1.03
C GLY A 115 7.50 7.88 -0.04
N PRO A 116 7.81 7.65 -1.34
CA PRO A 116 6.95 8.09 -2.44
C PRO A 116 5.81 7.11 -2.77
N LYS A 117 5.80 5.91 -2.18
CA LYS A 117 4.78 4.89 -2.45
C LYS A 117 3.44 5.25 -1.79
N LEU A 118 2.54 5.85 -2.58
CA LEU A 118 1.21 6.25 -2.12
C LEU A 118 0.05 5.52 -2.81
N ASP A 119 0.24 5.11 -4.06
CA ASP A 119 -0.88 4.71 -4.94
C ASP A 119 -0.85 3.20 -5.24
N TYR A 120 -2.00 2.57 -5.05
CA TYR A 120 -2.18 1.12 -5.14
C TYR A 120 -3.31 0.74 -6.09
N CYS A 121 -3.26 -0.50 -6.56
CA CYS A 121 -4.34 -1.03 -7.38
C CYS A 121 -5.53 -1.44 -6.53
N LEU A 122 -5.28 -1.91 -5.31
CA LEU A 122 -6.25 -2.67 -4.53
C LEU A 122 -6.76 -3.79 -5.44
N ARG A 123 -6.02 -4.91 -5.45
CA ARG A 123 -6.29 -6.06 -6.31
C ARG A 123 -6.09 -7.36 -5.57
N ASP A 124 -6.73 -8.40 -6.08
CA ASP A 124 -6.59 -9.77 -5.64
C ASP A 124 -5.28 -10.36 -6.18
N LEU A 125 -4.14 -10.10 -5.52
CA LEU A 125 -2.87 -10.63 -5.98
C LEU A 125 -2.53 -11.99 -5.34
N PHE A 126 -2.54 -12.04 -4.01
CA PHE A 126 -2.24 -13.24 -3.22
C PHE A 126 -3.33 -13.53 -2.19
N ARG A 127 -3.62 -14.81 -1.97
CA ARG A 127 -4.52 -15.30 -0.92
C ARG A 127 -3.73 -15.44 0.39
N THR A 128 -3.58 -14.37 1.14
CA THR A 128 -2.73 -14.36 2.35
C THR A 128 -3.46 -14.86 3.60
N LEU A 129 -4.78 -14.74 3.66
CA LEU A 129 -5.62 -15.26 4.75
C LEU A 129 -6.98 -15.71 4.22
N PRO A 130 -7.04 -16.70 3.30
CA PRO A 130 -8.30 -17.14 2.74
C PRO A 130 -9.16 -17.83 3.80
N SER A 131 -10.47 -17.66 3.68
CA SER A 131 -11.50 -18.44 4.38
C SER A 131 -12.38 -19.19 3.38
N GLY A 132 -13.31 -20.02 3.86
CA GLY A 132 -14.31 -20.65 2.99
C GLY A 132 -15.21 -19.67 2.24
N ALA A 133 -15.33 -18.42 2.72
CA ALA A 133 -16.07 -17.35 2.04
C ALA A 133 -15.21 -16.54 1.05
N SER A 134 -13.89 -16.74 1.05
CA SER A 134 -12.98 -16.03 0.16
C SER A 134 -13.08 -16.57 -1.26
N PRO A 135 -13.22 -15.72 -2.30
CA PRO A 135 -13.20 -16.16 -3.68
C PRO A 135 -11.94 -16.95 -4.01
N GLU A 136 -12.08 -18.03 -4.79
CA GLU A 136 -10.96 -18.85 -5.24
C GLU A 136 -10.16 -18.19 -6.38
N HIS A 137 -10.83 -17.31 -7.14
CA HIS A 137 -10.27 -16.57 -8.25
C HIS A 137 -10.30 -15.06 -7.98
N ARG A 138 -9.51 -14.32 -8.76
CA ARG A 138 -9.43 -12.85 -8.67
C ARG A 138 -10.76 -12.23 -9.11
N ILE A 139 -11.46 -11.57 -8.18
CA ILE A 139 -12.63 -10.74 -8.49
C ILE A 139 -12.18 -9.34 -8.92
N TYR A 140 -11.10 -8.85 -8.33
CA TYR A 140 -10.48 -7.58 -8.65
C TYR A 140 -9.07 -7.81 -9.23
N PRO A 141 -8.93 -7.85 -10.57
CA PRO A 141 -7.65 -8.11 -11.22
C PRO A 141 -6.74 -6.86 -11.20
N GLY A 142 -5.71 -6.82 -12.04
CA GLY A 142 -4.84 -5.65 -12.17
C GLY A 142 -5.60 -4.37 -12.57
N CYS A 143 -5.04 -3.21 -12.18
CA CYS A 143 -5.56 -1.90 -12.54
C CYS A 143 -5.80 -1.74 -14.05
N ASN A 144 -6.83 -0.96 -14.41
CA ASN A 144 -7.06 -0.51 -15.76
C ASN A 144 -5.92 0.38 -16.27
N GLN A 145 -5.48 0.16 -17.51
CA GLN A 145 -4.40 0.90 -18.17
C GLN A 145 -4.87 1.89 -19.22
N ASP A 146 -6.16 1.90 -19.58
CA ASP A 146 -6.73 2.79 -20.58
C ASP A 146 -6.84 4.23 -20.04
N PRO A 147 -6.06 5.19 -20.55
CA PRO A 147 -6.16 6.59 -20.15
C PRO A 147 -7.54 7.19 -20.44
N GLY A 148 -8.27 6.65 -21.42
CA GLY A 148 -9.61 7.08 -21.85
C GLY A 148 -10.76 6.55 -20.99
N ALA A 149 -10.53 5.55 -20.14
CA ALA A 149 -11.58 4.85 -19.38
C ALA A 149 -12.37 5.80 -18.49
N ARG A 150 -13.69 5.95 -18.63
CA ARG A 150 -14.48 6.91 -17.81
C ARG A 150 -15.05 6.34 -16.51
N ARG A 151 -14.93 5.03 -16.33
CA ARG A 151 -15.39 4.27 -15.18
C ARG A 151 -14.34 3.22 -14.85
N ASP A 152 -14.22 2.86 -13.59
CA ASP A 152 -13.35 1.78 -13.15
C ASP A 152 -13.92 1.08 -11.90
N ARG A 153 -13.46 -0.16 -11.66
CA ARG A 153 -13.78 -0.95 -10.47
C ARG A 153 -12.49 -1.54 -9.92
N LEU A 154 -12.07 -1.05 -8.76
CA LEU A 154 -10.91 -1.55 -8.02
C LEU A 154 -11.40 -2.25 -6.76
N GLY A 155 -10.58 -3.13 -6.18
CA GLY A 155 -10.92 -3.71 -4.89
C GLY A 155 -10.05 -4.86 -4.43
N THR A 156 -10.23 -5.27 -3.18
CA THR A 156 -9.54 -6.45 -2.66
C THR A 156 -10.56 -7.30 -1.94
N SER A 157 -10.70 -8.53 -2.39
CA SER A 157 -11.59 -9.53 -1.83
C SER A 157 -11.15 -9.92 -0.41
N ALA A 158 -12.10 -10.31 0.44
CA ALA A 158 -11.78 -10.80 1.78
C ALA A 158 -10.82 -12.01 1.71
N GLY A 159 -9.73 -11.98 2.47
CA GLY A 159 -8.67 -12.99 2.49
C GLY A 159 -7.60 -12.84 1.40
N TRP A 160 -7.72 -11.82 0.54
CA TRP A 160 -6.71 -11.46 -0.47
C TRP A 160 -5.90 -10.24 -0.04
N SER A 161 -4.73 -10.07 -0.66
CA SER A 161 -3.83 -8.93 -0.48
C SER A 161 -3.32 -8.37 -1.81
N ASP A 162 -3.17 -7.04 -1.86
CA ASP A 162 -2.39 -6.35 -2.89
C ASP A 162 -0.94 -6.21 -2.41
N VAL A 163 -0.05 -7.04 -2.97
CA VAL A 163 1.36 -7.10 -2.60
C VAL A 163 2.21 -6.47 -3.69
N TYR A 164 3.18 -5.66 -3.27
CA TYR A 164 4.18 -5.09 -4.17
C TYR A 164 5.58 -5.42 -3.65
N PRO A 165 6.42 -6.11 -4.45
CA PRO A 165 7.76 -6.50 -4.04
C PRO A 165 8.69 -5.29 -3.87
N TYR A 166 9.74 -5.43 -3.06
CA TYR A 166 10.75 -4.38 -2.80
C TYR A 166 11.39 -3.80 -4.09
N GLY A 167 11.48 -4.62 -5.13
CA GLY A 167 12.00 -4.22 -6.45
C GLY A 167 11.09 -3.25 -7.21
N TYR A 168 9.81 -3.16 -6.86
CA TYR A 168 8.82 -2.35 -7.58
C TYR A 168 9.12 -0.84 -7.47
N PRO A 169 8.77 -0.02 -8.49
CA PRO A 169 8.95 1.42 -8.43
C PRO A 169 8.39 2.03 -7.15
N GLU A 170 9.15 2.98 -6.59
CA GLU A 170 8.79 3.76 -5.39
C GLU A 170 8.69 2.97 -4.09
N GLN A 171 8.90 1.65 -4.07
CA GLN A 171 8.89 0.81 -2.85
C GLN A 171 10.09 1.05 -1.94
N TRP A 172 10.27 2.28 -1.46
CA TRP A 172 11.38 2.68 -0.61
C TRP A 172 11.12 3.94 0.22
N VAL A 173 11.99 4.16 1.20
CA VAL A 173 12.19 5.47 1.88
C VAL A 173 13.67 5.85 1.77
N ASP A 174 13.98 7.12 1.48
CA ASP A 174 15.37 7.60 1.48
C ASP A 174 15.86 7.72 2.92
N VAL A 175 16.86 6.91 3.27
CA VAL A 175 17.47 6.84 4.61
C VAL A 175 18.91 7.34 4.63
N THR A 176 19.30 8.13 3.63
CA THR A 176 20.64 8.68 3.49
C THR A 176 21.06 9.41 4.77
N GLY A 177 22.22 9.03 5.31
CA GLY A 177 22.80 9.64 6.51
C GLY A 177 22.20 9.19 7.84
N LEU A 178 21.12 8.39 7.86
CA LEU A 178 20.52 7.91 9.10
C LEU A 178 21.40 6.84 9.77
N ARG A 179 21.56 6.94 11.10
CA ARG A 179 22.34 6.03 11.93
C ARG A 179 21.58 5.73 13.21
N GLY A 180 21.58 4.47 13.64
CA GLY A 180 20.86 4.03 14.84
C GLY A 180 19.67 3.13 14.51
N ARG A 181 18.69 3.07 15.41
CA ARG A 181 17.52 2.20 15.30
C ARG A 181 16.29 3.00 14.94
N PHE A 182 15.51 2.48 13.98
CA PHE A 182 14.32 3.13 13.45
C PHE A 182 13.20 2.11 13.25
N ALA A 183 11.97 2.58 13.23
CA ALA A 183 10.84 1.82 12.67
C ALA A 183 10.64 2.22 11.22
N PHE A 184 10.62 1.25 10.32
CA PHE A 184 10.04 1.40 8.98
C PHE A 184 8.56 1.07 9.11
N VAL A 185 7.71 2.09 8.98
CA VAL A 185 6.26 1.99 9.15
C VAL A 185 5.58 1.93 7.78
N HIS A 186 4.58 1.09 7.65
CA HIS A 186 3.64 1.06 6.54
C HIS A 186 2.23 1.25 7.09
N ILE A 187 1.51 2.21 6.51
CA ILE A 187 0.18 2.65 6.94
C ILE A 187 -0.79 2.43 5.79
N ALA A 188 -1.85 1.65 5.99
CA ALA A 188 -2.97 1.56 5.06
C ALA A 188 -3.98 2.69 5.31
N ASP A 189 -4.59 3.21 4.25
CA ASP A 189 -5.52 4.35 4.27
C ASP A 189 -5.11 5.48 5.25
N PRO A 190 -3.92 6.08 5.07
CA PRO A 190 -3.37 7.10 5.98
C PRO A 190 -4.21 8.40 6.04
N ARG A 191 -5.29 8.51 5.26
CA ARG A 191 -6.17 9.68 5.24
C ARG A 191 -7.60 9.34 5.68
N HIS A 192 -7.87 8.09 6.08
CA HIS A 192 -9.20 7.61 6.47
C HIS A 192 -10.26 7.96 5.41
N LEU A 193 -9.95 7.59 4.17
CA LEU A 193 -10.80 7.82 3.00
C LEU A 193 -11.84 6.70 2.82
N LEU A 194 -11.59 5.53 3.41
CA LEU A 194 -12.43 4.33 3.30
C LEU A 194 -13.04 3.99 4.66
N ASN A 195 -14.22 3.37 4.61
CA ASN A 195 -14.85 2.79 5.80
C ASN A 195 -14.30 1.38 6.00
N GLU A 196 -13.77 1.14 7.18
CA GLU A 196 -13.13 -0.12 7.58
C GLU A 196 -13.76 -0.58 8.89
N SER A 197 -13.91 -1.90 9.07
CA SER A 197 -14.52 -2.46 10.29
C SER A 197 -13.62 -2.32 11.52
N LYS A 198 -12.30 -2.17 11.31
CA LYS A 198 -11.27 -2.03 12.36
C LYS A 198 -10.18 -1.05 11.91
N PRO A 199 -10.39 0.27 12.01
CA PRO A 199 -9.42 1.25 11.52
C PRO A 199 -8.11 1.31 12.34
N ASN A 200 -8.03 0.60 13.46
CA ASN A 200 -6.86 0.54 14.33
C ASN A 200 -5.86 -0.56 13.95
N ASP A 201 -6.08 -1.30 12.85
CA ASP A 201 -5.13 -2.31 12.35
C ASP A 201 -4.37 -1.89 11.07
N ASN A 202 -4.52 -0.62 10.71
CA ASN A 202 -3.96 0.03 9.54
C ASN A 202 -2.48 0.40 9.65
N ILE A 203 -1.80 0.04 10.75
CA ILE A 203 -0.40 0.42 10.95
C ILE A 203 0.41 -0.80 11.33
N SER A 204 1.54 -0.93 10.68
CA SER A 204 2.50 -1.99 10.91
C SER A 204 3.91 -1.47 10.67
N GLU A 205 4.90 -2.13 11.23
CA GLU A 205 6.28 -1.68 11.14
C GLU A 205 7.28 -2.82 11.24
N THR A 206 8.47 -2.53 10.73
CA THR A 206 9.65 -3.36 10.88
C THR A 206 10.78 -2.54 11.46
N LEU A 207 11.37 -3.03 12.55
CA LEU A 207 12.42 -2.36 13.28
C LEU A 207 13.78 -2.68 12.64
N VAL A 208 14.53 -1.63 12.29
CA VAL A 208 15.75 -1.73 11.48
C VAL A 208 16.89 -0.91 12.11
N SER A 209 18.09 -1.48 12.09
CA SER A 209 19.32 -0.75 12.42
C SER A 209 19.96 -0.22 11.14
N LEU A 210 20.31 1.07 11.12
CA LEU A 210 20.97 1.74 10.00
C LEU A 210 22.39 2.17 10.40
N PRO A 211 23.38 2.07 9.48
CA PRO A 211 23.24 1.78 8.05
C PRO A 211 23.35 0.29 7.67
N SER A 212 23.33 -0.63 8.65
CA SER A 212 23.52 -2.06 8.36
C SER A 212 22.31 -2.72 7.68
N GLY A 213 21.12 -2.14 7.81
CA GLY A 213 19.88 -2.73 7.30
C GLY A 213 19.38 -3.90 8.15
N ARG A 214 20.03 -4.17 9.30
CA ARG A 214 19.69 -5.32 10.14
C ARG A 214 18.30 -5.14 10.74
N VAL A 215 17.38 -6.02 10.36
CA VAL A 215 16.06 -6.15 10.98
C VAL A 215 16.21 -6.83 12.34
N PHE A 216 15.48 -6.34 13.34
CA PHE A 216 15.52 -6.91 14.70
C PHE A 216 14.15 -7.05 15.36
N GLY A 217 13.06 -6.77 14.64
CA GLY A 217 11.69 -6.95 15.12
C GLY A 217 10.66 -6.43 14.12
N HIS A 218 9.40 -6.76 14.34
CA HIS A 218 8.27 -6.22 13.59
C HIS A 218 7.02 -6.19 14.48
N ARG A 219 6.06 -5.33 14.15
CA ARG A 219 4.78 -5.19 14.84
C ARG A 219 3.66 -4.89 13.84
N VAL A 220 2.45 -5.33 14.14
CA VAL A 220 1.24 -5.09 13.34
C VAL A 220 0.11 -4.63 14.26
N GLY A 221 -0.89 -3.93 13.71
CA GLY A 221 -2.05 -3.52 14.49
C GLY A 221 -1.76 -2.38 15.47
N LEU A 222 -0.87 -1.46 15.07
CA LEU A 222 -0.45 -0.36 15.94
C LEU A 222 -1.44 0.81 15.90
N ALA A 223 -1.52 1.55 17.00
CA ALA A 223 -2.08 2.90 17.00
C ALA A 223 -1.10 3.86 16.30
N ARG A 224 -1.61 5.00 15.80
CA ARG A 224 -0.71 6.08 15.34
C ARG A 224 0.20 6.51 16.49
N PRO A 225 1.51 6.67 16.23
CA PRO A 225 2.44 7.24 17.20
C PRO A 225 2.02 8.63 17.66
#